data_AF-A0A1V5PME2-F1
#
_entry.id   AF-A0A1V5PME2-F1
#
_cell.length_a   1.000
_cell.length_b   1.000
_cell.length_c   1.000
_cell.angle_alpha   90.00
_cell.angle_beta   90.00
_cell.angle_gamma   90.00
#
_symmetry.space_group_name_H-M   'P 1'
#
loop_
_entity.id
_entity.type
_entity.pdbx_description
1 polymer ?
#
loop_
_entity_poly.entity_id
_entity_poly.type
_entity_poly.pdbx_seq_one_letter_code
_entity_poly.pdbx_strand_id
1 'polypeptide(L)' 'MGLTLDELKESDEILEKEGFRFFISPEVVKITDYYGGILIDYVDKFYSKGIKVILGSAACC' A
#
# COMPACT_ATOMS: atom_id res chain seq x y z
N MET A 1 -4.29 -2.49 -9.28
CA MET A 1 -3.67 -1.69 -8.21
C MET A 1 -2.17 -2.00 -8.21
N GLY A 2 -1.31 -0.99 -8.17
CA GLY A 2 0.15 -1.15 -8.22
C GLY A 2 0.84 0.05 -7.57
N LEU A 3 2.13 -0.09 -7.28
CA LEU A 3 2.96 0.99 -6.73
C LEU A 3 3.64 1.75 -7.87
N THR A 4 3.52 3.07 -7.85
CA THR A 4 4.12 3.96 -8.85
C THR A 4 4.81 5.12 -8.15
N LEU A 5 5.90 5.61 -8.75
CA LEU A 5 6.47 6.90 -8.40
C LEU A 5 5.70 7.95 -9.21
N ASP A 6 4.82 8.69 -8.55
CA ASP A 6 3.95 9.70 -9.18
C ASP A 6 3.96 10.99 -8.34
N GLU A 7 3.49 12.08 -8.94
CA GLU A 7 3.31 13.35 -8.24
C GLU A 7 2.11 13.30 -7.29
N LEU A 8 2.18 14.06 -6.20
CA LEU A 8 1.09 14.18 -5.22
C LEU A 8 -0.15 14.80 -5.89
N LYS A 9 -1.30 14.14 -5.77
CA LYS A 9 -2.58 14.69 -6.20
C LYS A 9 -3.29 15.35 -5.01
N GLU A 10 -4.10 16.36 -5.26
CA GLU A 10 -4.79 17.13 -4.18
C GLU A 10 -5.66 16.28 -3.27
N SER A 11 -6.16 15.14 -3.76
CA SER A 11 -7.04 14.23 -3.02
C SER A 11 -6.32 13.09 -2.34
N ASP A 12 -4.99 12.98 -2.48
CA ASP A 12 -4.25 11.85 -1.93
C ASP A 12 -4.01 12.04 -0.44
N GLU A 13 -4.20 10.97 0.32
CA GLU A 13 -3.82 10.94 1.72
C GLU A 13 -2.31 10.71 1.85
N ILE A 14 -1.69 11.48 2.75
CA ILE A 14 -0.25 11.41 3.00
C ILE A 14 -0.02 10.58 4.26
N LEU A 15 0.75 9.50 4.11
CA LEU A 15 1.19 8.66 5.22
C LEU A 15 2.71 8.67 5.30
N GLU A 16 3.23 8.94 6.49
CA GLU A 16 4.67 8.94 6.75
C GLU A 16 5.04 7.75 7.64
N LYS A 17 5.98 6.93 7.18
CA LYS A 17 6.44 5.75 7.90
C LYS A 17 7.91 5.49 7.62
N GLU A 18 8.71 5.35 8.68
CA GLU A 18 10.14 5.03 8.58
C GLU A 18 10.94 5.99 7.67
N GLY A 19 10.54 7.27 7.64
CA GLY A 19 11.15 8.30 6.80
C GLY A 19 10.71 8.27 5.33
N PHE A 20 9.81 7.36 4.96
CA PHE A 20 9.18 7.33 3.64
C PHE A 20 7.82 8.02 3.69
N ARG A 21 7.53 8.78 2.63
CA ARG A 21 6.25 9.43 2.42
C ARG A 21 5.48 8.69 1.33
N PHE A 22 4.32 8.16 1.70
CA PHE A 22 3.41 7.46 0.81
C PHE A 22 2.21 8.35 0.49
N PHE A 23 1.82 8.34 -0.78
CA PHE A 23 0.61 8.98 -1.26
C PHE A 23 -0.39 7.89 -1.60
N ILE A 24 -1.53 7.91 -0.92
CA ILE A 24 -2.55 6.88 -1.07
C ILE A 24 -3.79 7.52 -1.67
N SER A 25 -4.24 6.97 -2.80
CA SER A 25 -5.47 7.44 -3.41
C SER A 25 -6.66 7.11 -2.50
N PRO A 26 -7.70 7.95 -2.47
CA PRO A 26 -8.85 7.77 -1.56
C PRO A 26 -9.61 6.46 -1.81
N GLU A 27 -9.50 5.87 -3.00
CA GLU A 27 -10.03 4.54 -3.29
C GLU A 27 -9.28 3.44 -2.52
N VAL A 28 -7.96 3.56 -2.42
CA VAL A 28 -7.12 2.60 -1.69
C VAL A 28 -7.30 2.75 -0.18
N VAL A 29 -7.55 3.96 0.32
CA VAL A 29 -7.88 4.21 1.74
C VAL A 29 -9.13 3.43 2.15
N LYS A 30 -10.20 3.46 1.34
CA LYS A 30 -11.42 2.69 1.62
C LYS A 30 -11.16 1.19 1.66
N ILE A 31 -10.27 0.70 0.80
CA ILE A 31 -9.87 -0.71 0.78
C ILE A 31 -9.06 -1.03 2.04
N THR A 32 -8.12 -0.18 2.43
CA THR A 32 -7.33 -0.41 3.65
C THR A 32 -8.20 -0.41 4.91
N ASP A 33 -9.19 0.48 4.98
CA ASP A 33 -10.12 0.52 6.12
C ASP A 33 -10.97 -0.75 6.20
N TYR A 34 -11.43 -1.25 5.05
CA TYR A 34 -12.24 -2.47 5.00
C TYR A 34 -11.43 -3.73 5.33
N TYR A 35 -10.20 -3.83 4.83
CA TYR A 35 -9.37 -5.03 4.93
C TYR A 35 -8.38 -5.00 6.11
N GLY A 36 -8.38 -3.96 6.94
CA GLY A 36 -7.49 -3.86 8.09
C GLY A 36 -6.03 -3.52 7.73
N GLY A 37 -5.84 -2.80 6.62
CA GLY A 37 -4.55 -2.24 6.20
C GLY A 37 -3.89 -2.95 5.01
N ILE A 38 -2.72 -2.44 4.65
CA ILE A 38 -1.84 -2.98 3.61
C ILE A 38 -0.43 -3.18 4.18
N LEU A 39 0.17 -4.33 3.88
CA LEU A 39 1.58 -4.62 4.11
C LEU A 39 2.32 -4.61 2.78
N ILE A 40 3.44 -3.89 2.72
CA ILE A 40 4.31 -3.83 1.55
C ILE A 40 5.63 -4.49 1.94
N ASP A 41 6.05 -5.49 1.17
CA ASP A 41 7.29 -6.23 1.37
C ASP A 41 8.07 -6.32 0.04
N TYR A 42 9.37 -6.56 0.11
CA TYR A 42 10.22 -6.78 -1.06
C TYR A 42 10.70 -8.22 -1.08
N VAL A 43 10.36 -8.95 -2.14
CA VAL A 43 10.82 -10.32 -2.33
C VAL A 43 12.02 -10.30 -3.26
N ASP A 44 13.13 -10.90 -2.81
CA ASP A 44 14.30 -11.19 -3.64
C ASP A 44 14.54 -12.71 -3.71
N LYS A 45 13.95 -13.36 -4.72
CA LYS A 45 14.20 -14.76 -5.05
C LYS A 45 14.60 -14.87 -6.51
N PHE A 46 15.36 -15.92 -6.84
CA PHE A 46 15.96 -16.12 -8.15
C PHE A 46 14.98 -15.99 -9.34
N TYR A 47 13.73 -16.47 -9.18
CA TYR A 47 12.68 -16.39 -10.20
C TYR A 47 11.56 -15.39 -9.86
N SER A 48 11.64 -14.70 -8.73
CA SER A 48 10.64 -13.72 -8.31
C SER A 48 11.31 -12.60 -7.55
N LYS A 49 11.54 -11.46 -8.23
CA LYS A 49 11.98 -10.23 -7.58
C LYS A 49 10.91 -9.17 -7.75
N GLY A 50 10.61 -8.43 -6.68
CA GLY A 50 9.68 -7.31 -6.76
C GLY A 50 8.95 -7.02 -5.47
N ILE A 51 8.05 -6.04 -5.56
CA ILE A 51 7.24 -5.60 -4.43
C ILE A 51 6.05 -6.53 -4.28
N LYS A 52 5.90 -7.10 -3.09
CA LYS A 52 4.75 -7.89 -2.68
C LYS A 52 3.83 -7.01 -1.84
N VAL A 53 2.61 -6.84 -2.32
CA VAL A 53 1.54 -6.15 -1.59
C VAL A 53 0.62 -7.20 -0.98
N ILE A 54 0.44 -7.14 0.33
CA ILE A 54 -0.42 -8.04 1.10
C ILE A 54 -1.53 -7.18 1.68
N LEU A 55 -2.76 -7.44 1.27
CA LEU A 55 -3.93 -6.87 1.92
C LEU A 55 -4.12 -7.58 3.27
N GLY A 56 -4.42 -6.81 4.31
CA GLY A 56 -4.87 -7.38 5.57
C GLY A 56 -6.12 -8.24 5.35
N SER A 57 -6.41 -9.10 6.31
CA SER A 57 -7.72 -9.69 6.46
C SER A 57 -8.29 -9.13 7.73
N ALA A 58 -9.22 -8.17 7.62
CA ALA A 58 -10.17 -7.94 8.70
C ALA A 58 -10.96 -9.24 8.80
N ALA A 59 -10.56 -10.12 9.73
CA ALA A 59 -11.32 -11.32 10.03
C ALA A 59 -12.74 -10.87 10.35
N CYS A 60 -13.68 -11.21 9.47
CA CYS A 60 -15.10 -11.09 9.73
C CYS A 60 -15.35 -11.90 11.00
N CYS A 61 -15.73 -11.23 12.09
CA CYS A 61 -16.19 -11.89 13.32
C CYS A 61 -17.42 -12.77 13.03
#